data_AF-A0A7C9REU3-F1
#
_entry.id   AF-A0A7C9REU3-F1
#
_cell.length_a   1.000
_cell.length_b   1.000
_cell.length_c   1.000
_cell.angle_alpha   90.00
_cell.angle_beta   90.00
_cell.angle_gamma   90.00
#
_symmetry.space_group_name_H-M   'P 1'
#
loop_
_entity.id
_entity.type
_entity.pdbx_description
1 polymer ?
#
loop_
_entity_poly.entity_id
_entity_poly.type
_entity_poly.pdbx_seq_one_letter_code
_entity_poly.pdbx_strand_id
1 'polypeptide(L)' 'ASNRPVDVARVMFWETLGTLRWGIMCCGMMQRFRAGPDHSMERAMIGRRASETEIDLLRLLAPRHRGGA' A
#
# COMPACT_ATOMS: atom_id res chain seq x y z
N ALA A 1 7.78 26.66 6.57
CA ALA A 1 8.49 25.37 6.82
C ALA A 1 9.10 25.40 8.22
N SER A 2 9.08 24.29 8.98
CA SER A 2 9.46 24.25 10.40
C SER A 2 10.98 24.30 10.70
N ASN A 3 11.85 24.38 9.70
CA ASN A 3 13.33 24.38 9.81
C ASN A 3 13.93 23.28 10.69
N ARG A 4 13.25 22.13 10.82
CA ARG A 4 13.73 20.97 11.57
C ARG A 4 14.27 19.91 10.59
N PRO A 5 15.38 19.23 10.94
CA PRO A 5 15.88 18.13 10.13
C PRO A 5 14.83 17.01 10.11
N VAL A 6 14.60 16.45 8.92
CA VAL A 6 13.67 15.34 8.72
C VAL A 6 14.40 14.02 8.94
N ASP A 7 13.86 13.19 9.83
CA ASP A 7 14.35 11.84 10.09
C ASP A 7 13.85 10.88 9.01
N VAL A 8 14.78 10.39 8.17
CA VAL A 8 14.48 9.48 7.06
C VAL A 8 13.87 8.17 7.55
N ALA A 9 14.35 7.60 8.64
CA ALA A 9 13.83 6.32 9.16
C ALA A 9 12.38 6.48 9.63
N ARG A 10 12.07 7.62 10.27
CA ARG A 10 10.70 7.96 10.66
C ARG A 10 9.78 8.14 9.45
N VAL A 11 10.25 8.79 8.38
CA VAL A 11 9.47 8.94 7.13
C VAL A 11 9.18 7.58 6.52
N MET A 12 10.21 6.74 6.36
CA MET A 12 10.08 5.39 5.81
C MET A 12 9.08 4.53 6.60
N PHE A 13 9.09 4.63 7.94
CA PHE A 13 8.13 3.94 8.78
C PHE A 13 6.69 4.35 8.47
N TRP A 14 6.39 5.65 8.46
CA TRP A 14 5.04 6.14 8.23
C TRP A 14 4.57 5.90 6.79
N GLU A 15 5.47 6.01 5.82
CA GLU A 15 5.20 5.67 4.43
C GLU A 15 4.83 4.19 4.29
N THR A 16 5.64 3.29 4.85
CA THR A 16 5.37 1.84 4.82
C THR A 16 4.05 1.49 5.51
N LEU A 17 3.80 2.06 6.70
CA LEU A 17 2.56 1.82 7.43
C LEU A 17 1.34 2.37 6.68
N GLY A 18 1.46 3.53 6.04
CA GLY A 18 0.42 4.12 5.20
C GLY A 18 0.07 3.21 4.03
N THR A 19 1.08 2.74 3.30
CA THR A 19 0.92 1.80 2.17
C THR A 19 0.26 0.50 2.61
N LEU A 20 0.67 -0.07 3.75
CA LEU A 20 0.07 -1.29 4.28
C LEU A 20 -1.40 -1.10 4.63
N ARG A 21 -1.75 -0.01 5.32
CA ARG A 21 -3.14 0.27 5.71
C ARG A 21 -4.02 0.44 4.48
N TRP A 22 -3.54 1.12 3.44
CA TRP A 22 -4.25 1.23 2.18
C TRP A 22 -4.45 -0.14 1.51
N GLY A 23 -3.42 -0.99 1.48
CA GLY A 23 -3.50 -2.35 0.94
C GLY A 23 -4.55 -3.21 1.66
N ILE A 24 -4.61 -3.16 2.99
CA ILE A 24 -5.63 -3.86 3.79
C ILE A 24 -7.04 -3.39 3.41
N MET A 25 -7.25 -2.08 3.19
CA MET A 25 -8.55 -1.55 2.77
C MET A 25 -8.94 -2.07 1.38
N CYS A 26 -8.01 -2.11 0.43
CA CYS A 26 -8.24 -2.71 -0.90
C CYS A 26 -8.68 -4.17 -0.79
N CYS A 27 -7.95 -4.99 -0.01
CA CYS A 27 -8.32 -6.38 0.26
C CYS A 27 -9.73 -6.48 0.86
N GLY A 28 -10.05 -5.65 1.85
CA GLY A 28 -11.38 -5.59 2.46
C GLY A 28 -12.49 -5.22 1.47
N MET A 29 -12.22 -4.34 0.50
CA MET A 29 -13.19 -4.03 -0.57
C MET A 29 -13.44 -5.22 -1.49
N MET A 30 -12.39 -5.95 -1.88
CA MET A 30 -12.56 -7.17 -2.69
C MET A 30 -13.34 -8.25 -1.94
N GLN A 31 -13.07 -8.43 -0.64
CA GLN A 31 -13.83 -9.37 0.20
C GLN A 31 -15.32 -9.00 0.25
N ARG A 32 -15.63 -7.72 0.48
CA ARG A 32 -17.02 -7.22 0.48
C ARG A 32 -17.70 -7.32 -0.88
N PHE A 33 -16.95 -7.15 -1.97
CA PHE A 33 -17.46 -7.38 -3.32
C PHE A 33 -17.84 -8.84 -3.52
N ARG A 34 -17.01 -9.79 -3.07
CA ARG A 34 -17.25 -11.23 -3.23
C ARG A 34 -18.35 -11.78 -2.33
N ALA A 35 -18.47 -11.26 -1.10
CA ALA A 35 -19.44 -11.73 -0.12
C ALA A 35 -20.81 -11.03 -0.21
N GLY A 36 -20.87 -9.84 -0.82
CA GLY A 36 -22.09 -9.04 -0.88
C GLY A 36 -23.01 -9.43 -2.04
N PRO A 37 -24.34 -9.31 -1.89
CA PRO A 37 -25.31 -9.64 -2.95
C PRO A 37 -25.25 -8.68 -4.15
N ASP A 38 -24.89 -7.41 -3.91
CA ASP A 38 -24.99 -6.35 -4.92
C ASP A 38 -23.76 -6.20 -5.82
N HIS A 39 -22.72 -7.04 -5.65
CA HIS A 39 -21.48 -7.06 -6.45
C HIS A 39 -21.08 -5.70 -7.05
N SER A 40 -20.92 -4.69 -6.20
CA SER A 40 -20.65 -3.32 -6.63
C SER A 40 -19.32 -3.22 -7.41
N MET A 41 -19.40 -2.76 -8.66
CA MET A 41 -18.25 -2.59 -9.56
C MET A 41 -17.17 -1.71 -8.93
N GLU A 42 -17.56 -0.64 -8.21
CA GLU A 42 -16.63 0.25 -7.53
C GLU A 42 -15.75 -0.49 -6.51
N ARG A 43 -16.34 -1.42 -5.75
CA ARG A 43 -15.60 -2.24 -4.78
C ARG A 43 -14.62 -3.19 -5.46
N ALA A 44 -15.01 -3.78 -6.59
CA ALA A 44 -14.10 -4.62 -7.38
C ALA A 44 -12.93 -3.80 -7.93
N MET A 45 -13.20 -2.58 -8.43
CA MET A 45 -12.17 -1.68 -8.96
C MET A 45 -11.18 -1.24 -7.88
N ILE A 46 -11.65 -0.88 -6.68
CA ILE A 46 -10.76 -0.55 -5.55
C ILE A 46 -9.97 -1.78 -5.11
N GLY A 47 -10.61 -2.95 -5.05
CA GLY A 47 -9.97 -4.18 -4.59
C GLY A 47 -8.81 -4.64 -5.45
N ARG A 48 -8.83 -4.37 -6.75
CA ARG A 48 -7.71 -4.68 -7.67
C ARG A 48 -6.43 -3.90 -7.37
N ARG A 49 -6.51 -2.79 -6.64
CA ARG A 49 -5.34 -1.98 -6.26
C ARG A 49 -4.49 -2.60 -5.15
N ALA A 50 -4.92 -3.72 -4.57
CA ALA A 50 -4.11 -4.48 -3.60
C ALA A 50 -2.72 -4.85 -4.18
N SER A 51 -2.66 -5.24 -5.46
CA SER A 51 -1.38 -5.59 -6.11
C SER A 51 -0.41 -4.41 -6.20
N GLU A 52 -0.91 -3.19 -6.38
CA GLU A 52 -0.07 -1.97 -6.37
C GLU A 52 0.60 -1.83 -4.99
N THR A 53 -0.19 -1.96 -3.92
CA THR A 53 0.31 -1.84 -2.54
C THR A 53 1.28 -2.94 -2.15
N GLU A 54 1.08 -4.17 -2.64
CA GLU A 54 2.02 -5.27 -2.43
C GLU A 54 3.39 -4.98 -3.05
N ILE A 55 3.40 -4.49 -4.29
CA ILE A 55 4.63 -4.11 -5.00
C ILE A 55 5.31 -2.94 -4.29
N ASP A 56 4.56 -1.94 -3.84
CA ASP A 56 5.10 -0.78 -3.14
C ASP A 56 5.69 -1.16 -1.78
N LEU A 57 5.03 -2.06 -1.04
CA LEU A 57 5.58 -2.62 0.19
C LEU A 57 6.88 -3.38 -0.05
N LEU A 58 6.96 -4.17 -1.13
CA LEU A 58 8.21 -4.85 -1.49
C LEU A 58 9.32 -3.84 -1.80
N ARG A 59 9.02 -2.73 -2.47
CA ARG A 59 10.00 -1.68 -2.75
C ARG A 59 10.49 -0.97 -1.49
N LEU A 60 9.61 -0.75 -0.51
CA LEU A 60 9.93 -0.08 0.75
C LEU A 60 10.69 -0.98 1.73
N LEU A 61 10.28 -2.25 1.85
CA LEU A 61 10.80 -3.20 2.84
C LEU A 61 11.96 -4.04 2.34
N ALA A 62 11.93 -4.42 1.05
CA ALA A 62 12.92 -5.27 0.42
C ALA A 62 13.36 -4.67 -0.92
N PRO A 63 13.90 -3.43 -0.93
CA PRO A 63 14.35 -2.80 -2.16
C PRO A 63 15.33 -3.73 -2.85
N ARG A 64 15.05 -4.04 -4.12
CA ARG A 64 15.98 -4.80 -4.94
C ARG A 64 17.27 -4.00 -4.97
N HIS A 65 18.33 -4.58 -4.40
CA HIS A 65 19.68 -4.06 -4.60
C HIS A 65 19.84 -3.97 -6.12
N ARG A 66 19.94 -2.75 -6.67
CA ARG A 66 20.59 -2.63 -7.97
C ARG A 66 21.99 -3.15 -7.70
N GLY A 67 22.33 -4.30 -8.24
CA GLY A 67 23.71 -4.76 -8.25
C GLY A 67 24.51 -3.62 -8.87
N GLY A 68 25.30 -2.94 -8.03
CA GLY A 68 26.36 -2.08 -8.51
C GLY A 68 27.41 -2.99 -9.11
N ALA A 69 27.64 -2.84 -10.40
CA ALA A 69 29.01 -2.84 -10.89
C ALA A 69 29.70 -1.58 -10.36
#